data_AF-A0A8C5VGU9-F1
#
_entry.id   AF-A0A8C5VGU9-F1
#
_cell.length_a   1.000
_cell.length_b   1.000
_cell.length_c   1.000
_cell.angle_alpha   90.00
_cell.angle_beta   90.00
_cell.angle_gamma   90.00
#
_symmetry.space_group_name_H-M   'P 1'
#
loop_
_entity.id
_entity.type
_entity.pdbx_description
1 polymer ?
#
loop_
_entity_poly.entity_id
_entity_poly.type
_entity_poly.pdbx_seq_one_letter_code
_entity_poly.pdbx_strand_id
1 'polypeptide(L)'
;VTNGGKTTLTDSLLKALPNCCVIHQDDFFKPQDQIAVGEDGFKQWDVLESLDMEAMLATVRAWLCGPQKFARAHGVSVRPDAADTHILILDGFLLYSYRLPGRHEAPRAALPA
;
A
#
# COMPACT_ATOMS: atom_id res chain seq x y z
N VAL A 1 11.67 1.07 6.41
CA VAL A 1 12.07 0.35 7.65
C VAL A 1 11.13 -0.83 7.88
N THR A 2 11.66 -2.06 8.00
CA THR A 2 10.92 -3.27 8.37
C THR A 2 10.85 -3.39 9.90
N ASN A 3 9.85 -4.08 10.45
CA ASN A 3 9.64 -4.27 11.90
C ASN A 3 9.46 -2.98 12.77
N GLY A 4 9.16 -1.83 12.16
CA GLY A 4 8.92 -0.57 12.89
C GLY A 4 7.53 -0.43 13.53
N GLY A 5 6.79 -1.52 13.75
CA GLY A 5 5.43 -1.48 14.34
C GLY A 5 4.29 -1.07 13.40
N LYS A 6 4.52 -1.06 12.07
CA LYS A 6 3.52 -0.62 11.07
C LYS A 6 2.22 -1.41 11.17
N THR A 7 2.29 -2.74 11.15
CA THR A 7 1.12 -3.62 11.27
C THR A 7 0.35 -3.37 12.56
N THR A 8 1.04 -3.19 13.69
CA THR A 8 0.40 -2.91 14.99
C THR A 8 -0.37 -1.58 14.97
N LEU A 9 0.21 -0.54 14.35
CA LEU A 9 -0.47 0.74 14.18
C LEU A 9 -1.68 0.60 13.25
N THR A 10 -1.51 -0.10 12.13
CA THR A 10 -2.56 -0.38 11.15
C THR A 10 -3.76 -1.11 11.78
N ASP A 11 -3.51 -2.15 12.57
CA ASP A 11 -4.54 -2.90 13.29
C ASP A 11 -5.29 -2.04 14.30
N SER A 12 -4.58 -1.13 14.97
CA SER A 12 -5.18 -0.21 15.94
C SER A 12 -6.08 0.81 15.24
N LEU A 13 -5.64 1.34 14.09
CA LEU A 13 -6.43 2.25 13.27
C LEU A 13 -7.67 1.57 12.69
N LEU A 14 -7.54 0.34 12.18
CA LEU A 14 -8.67 -0.45 11.68
C LEU A 14 -9.78 -0.64 12.73
N LYS A 15 -9.40 -0.84 13.99
CA LYS A 15 -10.35 -0.98 15.10
C LYS A 15 -11.02 0.34 15.49
N ALA A 16 -10.31 1.46 15.32
CA ALA A 16 -10.77 2.79 15.72
C ALA A 16 -11.60 3.49 14.64
N LEU A 17 -11.35 3.19 13.36
CA LEU A 17 -11.94 3.90 12.23
C LEU A 17 -13.07 3.10 11.56
N PRO A 18 -14.25 3.71 11.33
CA PRO A 18 -15.30 3.06 10.56
C PRO A 18 -14.93 2.99 9.07
N ASN A 19 -15.51 2.02 8.36
CA ASN A 19 -15.39 1.91 6.89
C ASN A 19 -13.95 1.95 6.37
N CYS A 20 -13.02 1.38 7.16
CA CYS A 20 -11.59 1.42 6.91
C CYS A 20 -11.12 0.11 6.28
N CYS A 21 -10.40 0.22 5.16
CA CYS A 21 -9.71 -0.89 4.52
C CYS A 21 -8.20 -0.70 4.61
N VAL A 22 -7.45 -1.79 4.53
CA VAL A 22 -6.00 -1.77 4.44
C VAL A 22 -5.57 -2.52 3.18
N ILE A 23 -4.55 -1.99 2.51
CA ILE A 23 -3.79 -2.71 1.49
C ILE A 23 -2.35 -2.79 2.01
N HIS A 24 -1.84 -4.00 2.19
CA HIS A 24 -0.45 -4.25 2.58
C HIS A 24 0.42 -4.37 1.33
N GLN A 25 1.52 -3.61 1.28
CA GLN A 25 2.49 -3.69 0.19
C GLN A 25 3.12 -5.07 0.08
N ASP A 26 3.31 -5.75 1.22
CA ASP A 26 3.94 -7.08 1.28
C ASP A 26 3.10 -8.16 0.56
N ASP A 27 1.79 -7.97 0.41
CA ASP A 27 0.93 -8.88 -0.36
C ASP A 27 1.27 -8.91 -1.87
N PHE A 28 2.06 -7.93 -2.34
CA PHE A 28 2.45 -7.77 -3.74
C PHE A 28 3.89 -8.19 -4.01
N PHE A 29 4.55 -8.93 -3.11
CA PHE A 29 5.84 -9.53 -3.43
C PHE A 29 5.71 -10.49 -4.60
N LYS A 30 6.67 -10.38 -5.54
CA LYS A 30 6.79 -11.36 -6.62
C LYS A 30 7.18 -12.73 -6.06
N PRO A 31 6.85 -13.82 -6.79
CA PRO A 31 7.32 -15.15 -6.45
C PRO A 31 8.83 -15.21 -6.22
N GLN A 32 9.25 -16.08 -5.30
CA GLN A 32 10.63 -16.15 -4.81
C GLN A 32 11.67 -16.38 -5.94
N ASP A 33 11.30 -17.05 -7.02
CA ASP A 33 12.12 -17.31 -8.21
C ASP A 33 12.27 -16.11 -9.14
N GLN A 34 11.41 -15.08 -9.00
CA GLN A 34 11.46 -13.82 -9.75
C GLN A 34 12.22 -12.70 -9.03
N ILE A 35 12.66 -12.95 -7.80
CA ILE A 35 13.45 -12.00 -7.02
C ILE A 35 14.90 -12.07 -7.46
N ALA A 36 15.46 -10.93 -7.89
CA ALA A 36 16.85 -10.82 -8.30
C ALA A 36 17.81 -11.18 -7.15
N VAL A 37 18.92 -11.82 -7.52
CA VAL A 37 20.04 -12.11 -6.60
C VAL A 37 21.13 -11.08 -6.84
N GLY A 38 21.57 -10.41 -5.78
CA GLY A 38 22.65 -9.42 -5.83
C GLY A 38 24.02 -10.07 -6.05
N GLU A 39 25.03 -9.25 -6.28
CA GLU A 39 26.42 -9.70 -6.42
C GLU A 39 26.95 -10.40 -5.15
N ASP A 40 26.36 -10.07 -4.00
CA ASP A 40 26.62 -10.69 -2.70
C ASP A 40 25.97 -12.08 -2.53
N GLY A 41 25.20 -12.53 -3.51
CA GLY A 41 24.49 -13.82 -3.49
C GLY A 41 23.16 -13.78 -2.71
N PHE A 42 22.72 -12.62 -2.23
CA PHE A 42 21.46 -12.49 -1.48
C PHE A 42 20.30 -11.99 -2.35
N LYS A 43 19.08 -12.44 -2.02
CA LYS A 43 17.86 -11.98 -2.70
C LYS A 43 17.52 -10.54 -2.33
N GLN A 44 17.24 -9.75 -3.35
CA GLN A 44 16.93 -8.33 -3.23
C GLN A 44 15.44 -8.14 -2.97
N TRP A 45 15.02 -8.29 -1.71
CA TRP A 45 13.62 -8.10 -1.30
C TRP A 45 13.29 -6.63 -1.07
N ASP A 46 14.22 -5.83 -0.57
CA ASP A 46 13.97 -4.46 -0.14
C ASP A 46 14.09 -3.41 -1.27
N VAL A 47 13.70 -3.77 -2.50
CA VAL A 47 13.72 -2.90 -3.70
C VAL A 47 12.36 -2.89 -4.39
N LEU A 48 12.02 -1.85 -5.18
CA LEU A 48 10.70 -1.78 -5.83
C LEU A 48 10.49 -2.91 -6.85
N GLU A 49 11.56 -3.37 -7.46
CA GLU A 49 11.57 -4.41 -8.49
C GLU A 49 11.16 -5.78 -7.95
N SER A 50 11.24 -6.00 -6.63
CA SER A 50 10.79 -7.22 -5.96
C SER A 50 9.26 -7.29 -5.81
N LEU A 51 8.56 -6.18 -6.06
CA LEU A 51 7.13 -6.01 -5.86
C LEU A 51 6.40 -5.84 -7.20
N ASP A 52 5.17 -6.34 -7.29
CA ASP A 52 4.22 -6.01 -8.35
C ASP A 52 3.45 -4.71 -7.99
N MET A 53 4.15 -3.58 -8.13
CA MET A 53 3.58 -2.26 -7.84
C MET A 53 2.45 -1.86 -8.80
N GLU A 54 2.39 -2.47 -9.98
CA GLU A 54 1.31 -2.24 -10.94
C GLU A 54 0.01 -2.92 -10.47
N ALA A 55 0.09 -4.17 -10.01
CA ALA A 55 -1.03 -4.85 -9.36
C ALA A 55 -1.49 -4.14 -8.07
N MET A 56 -0.54 -3.61 -7.27
CA MET A 56 -0.88 -2.80 -6.10
C MET A 56 -1.66 -1.55 -6.49
N LEU A 57 -1.19 -0.81 -7.52
CA LEU A 57 -1.88 0.37 -8.02
C LEU A 57 -3.27 0.04 -8.59
N ALA A 58 -3.42 -1.09 -9.27
CA ALA A 58 -4.71 -1.57 -9.77
C ALA A 58 -5.69 -1.82 -8.61
N THR A 59 -5.21 -2.43 -7.51
CA THR A 59 -6.00 -2.63 -6.28
C THR A 59 -6.47 -1.30 -5.67
N VAL A 60 -5.57 -0.31 -5.59
CA VAL A 60 -5.93 1.04 -5.12
C VAL A 60 -6.99 1.69 -6.03
N ARG A 61 -6.85 1.55 -7.35
CA ARG A 61 -7.85 2.05 -8.33
C ARG A 61 -9.19 1.35 -8.18
N ALA A 62 -9.21 0.04 -7.93
CA ALA A 62 -10.43 -0.71 -7.68
C ALA A 62 -11.16 -0.20 -6.43
N TRP A 63 -10.42 0.11 -5.36
CA TRP A 63 -10.98 0.76 -4.17
C TRP A 63 -11.56 2.14 -4.50
N LEU A 64 -10.84 2.99 -5.24
CA LEU A 64 -11.32 4.32 -5.65
C LEU A 64 -12.60 4.27 -6.49
N CYS A 65 -12.74 3.27 -7.36
CA CYS A 65 -13.95 3.10 -8.19
C CYS A 65 -15.21 2.73 -7.38
N GLY A 66 -15.05 2.15 -6.18
CA GLY A 66 -16.17 1.64 -5.42
C GLY A 66 -15.76 1.07 -4.06
N PRO A 67 -15.52 1.91 -3.04
CA PRO A 67 -14.96 1.47 -1.77
C PRO A 67 -15.89 0.53 -1.00
N GLN A 68 -17.22 0.69 -1.12
CA GLN A 68 -18.20 -0.25 -0.54
C GLN A 68 -18.14 -1.64 -1.18
N LYS A 69 -18.04 -1.70 -2.50
CA LYS A 69 -17.95 -2.98 -3.24
C LYS A 69 -16.64 -3.68 -2.91
N PHE A 70 -15.55 -2.90 -2.87
CA PHE A 70 -14.24 -3.38 -2.47
C PHE A 70 -14.27 -3.97 -1.05
N ALA A 71 -14.76 -3.21 -0.07
CA ALA A 71 -14.83 -3.66 1.32
C ALA A 71 -15.60 -4.99 1.45
N ARG A 72 -16.75 -5.13 0.78
CA ARG A 72 -17.53 -6.38 0.78
C ARG A 72 -16.77 -7.56 0.15
N ALA A 73 -16.08 -7.34 -0.97
CA ALA A 73 -15.30 -8.38 -1.65
C ALA A 73 -14.09 -8.84 -0.82
N HIS A 74 -13.55 -7.97 0.03
CA HIS A 74 -12.38 -8.22 0.86
C HIS A 74 -12.72 -8.50 2.34
N GLY A 75 -13.99 -8.80 2.65
CA GLY A 75 -14.42 -9.21 4.00
C GLY A 75 -14.38 -8.10 5.07
N VAL A 76 -14.26 -6.84 4.67
CA VAL A 76 -14.27 -5.69 5.58
C VAL A 76 -15.73 -5.38 5.96
N SER A 77 -16.01 -5.38 7.26
CA SER A 77 -17.34 -5.03 7.78
C SER A 77 -17.60 -3.53 7.58
N VAL A 78 -18.42 -3.21 6.57
CA VAL A 78 -18.90 -1.84 6.35
C VAL A 78 -20.07 -1.60 7.30
N ARG A 79 -19.95 -0.59 8.15
CA ARG A 79 -21.01 -0.21 9.08
C ARG A 79 -22.09 0.56 8.30
N PRO A 80 -23.32 0.06 8.21
CA PRO A 80 -24.39 0.68 7.42
C PRO A 80 -24.89 2.01 8.01
N ASP A 81 -24.57 2.28 9.28
CA ASP A 81 -24.88 3.47 10.06
C ASP A 81 -23.74 4.50 10.13
N ALA A 82 -22.57 4.16 9.59
CA ALA A 82 -21.44 5.07 9.53
C ALA A 82 -21.59 6.09 8.39
N ALA A 83 -20.99 7.27 8.56
CA ALA A 83 -20.91 8.29 7.51
C ALA A 83 -20.40 7.68 6.20
N ASP A 84 -20.83 8.22 5.05
CA ASP A 84 -20.45 7.80 3.69
C ASP A 84 -18.95 8.02 3.36
N THR A 85 -18.15 8.33 4.37
CA THR A 85 -16.70 8.44 4.26
C THR A 85 -16.06 7.06 4.36
N HIS A 86 -15.25 6.72 3.37
CA HIS A 86 -14.46 5.50 3.33
C HIS A 86 -12.98 5.84 3.50
N ILE A 87 -12.28 5.03 4.29
CA ILE A 87 -10.87 5.24 4.60
C ILE A 87 -10.05 4.10 4.02
N LEU A 88 -8.96 4.42 3.34
CA LEU A 88 -7.97 3.46 2.87
C LEU A 88 -6.63 3.76 3.55
N ILE A 89 -6.08 2.74 4.20
CA ILE A 89 -4.71 2.76 4.72
C ILE A 89 -3.85 1.94 3.76
N LEU A 90 -2.73 2.54 3.32
CA LEU A 90 -1.68 1.84 2.61
C LEU A 90 -0.55 1.57 3.60
N ASP A 91 -0.27 0.30 3.87
CA ASP A 91 0.80 -0.12 4.78
C ASP A 91 1.95 -0.71 3.96
N GLY A 92 3.11 -0.07 3.99
CA GLY A 92 4.27 -0.51 3.22
C GLY A 92 5.52 0.27 3.55
N PHE A 93 6.67 -0.30 3.19
CA PHE A 93 7.99 0.24 3.53
C PHE A 93 8.66 0.99 2.37
N LEU A 94 8.20 0.81 1.12
CA LEU A 94 8.69 1.47 -0.09
C LEU A 94 7.64 2.36 -0.78
N LEU A 95 6.49 2.61 -0.13
CA LEU A 95 5.38 3.38 -0.72
C LEU A 95 5.81 4.74 -1.28
N TYR A 96 6.63 5.48 -0.54
CA TYR A 96 7.07 6.82 -0.93
C TYR A 96 8.21 6.82 -1.96
N SER A 97 8.77 5.66 -2.27
CA SER A 97 9.80 5.52 -3.31
C SER A 97 9.18 5.29 -4.69
N TYR A 98 7.92 4.86 -4.75
CA TYR A 98 7.25 4.56 -6.01
C TYR A 98 6.78 5.83 -6.73
N ARG A 99 7.19 5.99 -7.98
CA ARG A 99 6.78 7.10 -8.83
C ARG A 99 5.61 6.67 -9.71
N LEU A 100 4.49 7.40 -9.61
CA LEU A 100 3.33 7.13 -10.43
C LEU A 100 3.64 7.34 -11.93
N PRO A 101 3.30 6.38 -12.80
CA PRO A 101 3.45 6.55 -14.24
C PRO A 101 2.69 7.80 -14.71
N GLY A 102 3.35 8.66 -15.50
CA GLY A 102 2.73 9.84 -16.12
C GLY A 102 2.63 11.10 -15.24
N ARG A 103 3.11 11.09 -13.99
CA ARG A 103 3.33 12.33 -13.23
C ARG A 103 4.80 12.75 -13.34
N HIS A 104 5.08 13.81 -14.10
CA HIS A 104 6.36 14.51 -14.02
C HIS A 104 6.46 15.23 -12.66
N GLU A 105 7.60 15.13 -11.98
CA GLU A 105 7.88 15.90 -10.76
C GLU A 105 7.74 17.39 -11.06
N ALA A 106 6.86 18.10 -10.33
CA ALA A 106 7.09 19.52 -10.13
C ALA A 106 8.39 19.65 -9.33
N PRO A 107 9.31 20.56 -9.70
CA PRO A 107 10.57 20.71 -8.99
C PRO A 107 10.28 20.92 -7.51
N ARG A 108 10.94 20.13 -6.65
CA ARG A 108 10.92 20.32 -5.20
C ARG A 108 11.23 21.78 -4.93
N ALA A 109 10.23 22.56 -4.50
CA ALA A 109 10.49 23.87 -3.94
C ALA A 109 11.47 23.64 -2.78
N ALA A 110 12.66 24.23 -2.89
CA ALA A 110 13.63 24.23 -1.80
C ALA A 110 12.91 24.74 -0.55
N LEU A 111 12.85 23.92 0.50
CA LEU A 111 12.45 24.41 1.80
C LEU A 111 13.38 25.56 2.16
N PRO A 112 12.87 26.74 2.57
CA PRO A 112 13.72 27.79 3.06
C PRO A 112 14.49 27.28 4.29
N ALA A 113 15.78 27.62 4.32
CA ALA A 113 16.72 27.30 5.39
C ALA A 113 16.31 27.90 6.74
#